data_AF-A0A8K0M021-F1
#
_entry.id   AF-A0A8K0M021-F1
#
_cell.length_a   1.000
_cell.length_b   1.000
_cell.length_c   1.000
_cell.angle_alpha   90.00
_cell.angle_beta   90.00
_cell.angle_gamma   90.00
#
_symmetry.space_group_name_H-M   'P 1'
#
loop_
_entity.id
_entity.type
_entity.pdbx_description
1 polymer ?
#
loop_
_entity_poly.entity_id
_entity_poly.type
_entity_poly.pdbx_seq_one_letter_code
_entity_poly.pdbx_strand_id
1 'polypeptide(L)'
;MVNTYCFINYPAAIHAMRWRLSTIRKETETPKSTDPEHYCARCDIAWPVLDLVDQDSQDGLLCTRCRGLTALLQKEDVSVGLFADLGFFELRLREVDQTTLPGSSFWAAYKMLQESERIQQESYQMARH
;
A
#
# COMPACT_ATOMS: atom_id res chain seq x y z
N MET A 1 -3.02 29.01 -21.95
CA MET A 1 -2.70 27.92 -21.02
C MET A 1 -3.97 27.51 -20.30
N VAL A 2 -4.23 26.22 -20.13
CA VAL A 2 -5.38 25.73 -19.36
C VAL A 2 -4.94 25.63 -17.90
N ASN A 3 -5.66 26.29 -17.00
CA ASN A 3 -5.41 26.18 -15.56
C ASN A 3 -6.15 24.95 -15.01
N THR A 4 -5.42 24.06 -14.34
CA THR A 4 -6.00 22.91 -13.64
C THR A 4 -6.08 23.22 -12.15
N TYR A 5 -7.30 23.17 -11.60
CA TYR A 5 -7.54 23.38 -10.17
C TYR A 5 -7.72 22.04 -9.47
N CYS A 6 -6.94 21.81 -8.41
CA CYS A 6 -7.01 20.60 -7.59
C CYS A 6 -7.74 20.90 -6.28
N PHE A 7 -8.53 19.94 -5.80
CA PHE A 7 -9.16 20.00 -4.47
C PHE A 7 -9.00 18.66 -3.76
N ILE A 8 -9.03 18.68 -2.43
CA ILE A 8 -8.92 17.48 -1.61
C ILE A 8 -10.33 17.06 -1.17
N ASN A 9 -10.77 15.90 -1.62
CA ASN A 9 -11.98 15.26 -1.11
C ASN A 9 -11.62 14.34 0.06
N TYR A 10 -11.65 14.87 1.28
CA TYR A 10 -11.26 14.12 2.49
C TYR A 10 -12.05 12.82 2.68
N PRO A 11 -13.40 12.79 2.60
CA PRO A 11 -14.15 11.55 2.75
C PRO A 11 -13.73 10.46 1.76
N ALA A 12 -13.57 10.81 0.48
CA ALA A 12 -13.16 9.86 -0.55
C ALA A 12 -11.72 9.35 -0.33
N ALA A 13 -10.80 10.26 0.04
CA ALA A 13 -9.41 9.93 0.31
C ALA A 13 -9.28 8.98 1.52
N ILE A 14 -9.97 9.28 2.62
CA ILE A 14 -9.97 8.46 3.84
C ILE A 14 -10.56 7.07 3.57
N HIS A 15 -11.66 7.00 2.81
CA HIS A 15 -12.25 5.72 2.42
C HIS A 15 -11.26 4.89 1.58
N ALA A 16 -10.61 5.52 0.59
CA ALA A 16 -9.61 4.84 -0.24
C ALA A 16 -8.43 4.33 0.60
N MET A 17 -7.94 5.13 1.56
CA MET A 17 -6.88 4.71 2.49
C MET A 17 -7.29 3.51 3.34
N ARG A 18 -8.50 3.53 3.92
CA ARG A 18 -9.04 2.40 4.70
C ARG A 18 -9.10 1.11 3.89
N TRP A 19 -9.65 1.22 2.68
CA TRP A 19 -9.74 0.08 1.79
C TRP A 19 -8.35 -0.47 1.48
N ARG A 20 -7.39 0.40 1.16
CA ARG A 20 -6.02 -0.02 0.83
C ARG A 20 -5.32 -0.69 2.01
N LEU A 21 -5.43 -0.14 3.21
CA LEU A 21 -4.87 -0.75 4.43
C LEU A 21 -5.47 -2.13 4.70
N SER A 22 -6.79 -2.27 4.60
CA SER A 22 -7.47 -3.56 4.77
C SER A 22 -6.99 -4.59 3.74
N THR A 23 -6.84 -4.18 2.47
CA THR A 23 -6.35 -5.04 1.40
C THR A 23 -4.91 -5.50 1.65
N ILE A 24 -3.98 -4.58 1.95
CA ILE A 24 -2.57 -4.91 2.23
C ILE A 24 -2.48 -5.88 3.41
N ARG A 25 -3.24 -5.61 4.48
CA ARG A 25 -3.26 -6.47 5.66
C ARG A 25 -3.71 -7.89 5.32
N LYS A 26 -4.81 -8.05 4.57
CA LYS A 26 -5.29 -9.36 4.12
C LYS A 26 -4.27 -10.08 3.23
N GLU A 27 -3.63 -9.36 2.31
CA GLU A 27 -2.59 -9.92 1.44
C GLU A 27 -1.34 -10.36 2.21
N THR A 28 -1.06 -9.75 3.37
CA THR A 28 0.08 -10.10 4.24
C THR A 28 -0.26 -11.24 5.19
N GLU A 29 -1.48 -11.29 5.70
CA GLU A 29 -1.97 -12.36 6.60
C GLU A 29 -2.23 -13.68 5.87
N THR A 30 -2.55 -13.63 4.57
CA THR A 30 -2.75 -14.83 3.77
C THR A 30 -1.43 -15.27 3.14
N PRO A 31 -0.81 -16.38 3.58
CA PRO A 31 0.33 -16.92 2.85
C PRO A 31 -0.16 -17.27 1.45
N LYS A 32 0.42 -16.64 0.43
CA LYS A 32 0.17 -17.03 -0.96
C LYS A 32 0.67 -18.46 -1.10
N SER A 33 -0.25 -19.41 -1.23
CA SER A 33 0.07 -20.84 -1.40
C SER A 33 0.92 -21.14 -2.63
N THR A 34 1.11 -20.15 -3.51
CA THR A 34 1.96 -20.17 -4.70
C THR A 34 3.32 -19.52 -4.52
N ASP A 35 3.64 -18.96 -3.35
CA ASP A 35 4.98 -18.43 -3.13
C ASP A 35 5.98 -19.60 -3.14
N PRO A 36 7.10 -19.47 -3.87
CA PRO A 36 8.09 -20.51 -3.89
C PRO A 36 8.77 -20.62 -2.53
N GLU A 37 8.82 -21.83 -2.01
CA GLU A 37 9.38 -22.15 -0.69
C GLU A 37 10.76 -22.81 -0.82
N HIS A 38 11.06 -23.37 -1.99
CA HIS A 38 12.30 -24.09 -2.25
C HIS A 38 13.02 -23.50 -3.45
N TYR A 39 14.35 -23.49 -3.42
CA TYR A 39 15.20 -22.97 -4.48
C TYR A 39 16.22 -24.01 -4.92
N CYS A 40 16.38 -24.15 -6.24
CA CYS A 40 17.39 -25.02 -6.83
C CYS A 40 18.58 -24.19 -7.32
N ALA A 41 19.72 -24.29 -6.64
CA ALA A 41 20.95 -23.58 -7.01
C ALA A 41 21.54 -24.00 -8.37
N ARG A 42 21.15 -25.16 -8.93
CA ARG A 42 21.63 -25.63 -10.23
C ARG A 42 20.85 -25.04 -11.40
N CYS A 43 19.53 -24.90 -11.24
CA CYS A 43 18.66 -24.39 -12.30
C CYS A 43 18.37 -22.89 -12.17
N ASP A 44 18.65 -22.31 -11.01
CA ASP A 44 18.27 -20.94 -10.64
C ASP A 44 16.74 -20.74 -10.71
N ILE A 45 16.00 -21.72 -10.19
CA ILE A 45 14.53 -21.73 -10.20
C ILE A 45 14.03 -21.99 -8.79
N ALA A 46 13.01 -21.24 -8.39
CA ALA A 46 12.29 -21.42 -7.15
C ALA A 46 10.97 -22.16 -7.41
N TRP A 47 10.60 -23.07 -6.51
CA TRP A 47 9.45 -23.97 -6.60
C TRP A 47 8.61 -23.89 -5.32
N PRO A 48 7.27 -23.93 -5.42
CA PRO A 48 6.42 -24.20 -4.26
C PRO A 48 6.60 -25.67 -3.81
N VAL A 49 6.42 -25.97 -2.52
CA VAL A 49 6.57 -27.35 -2.02
C VAL A 49 5.67 -28.31 -2.77
N LEU A 50 4.43 -27.91 -3.09
CA LEU A 50 3.45 -28.75 -3.76
C LEU A 50 3.94 -29.31 -5.10
N ASP A 51 4.73 -28.54 -5.85
CA ASP A 51 5.28 -28.95 -7.16
C ASP A 51 6.47 -29.91 -7.02
N LEU A 52 7.04 -30.05 -5.81
CA LEU A 52 8.17 -30.93 -5.51
C LEU A 52 7.74 -32.21 -4.76
N VAL A 53 6.49 -32.31 -4.30
CA VAL A 53 6.00 -33.46 -3.50
C VAL A 53 6.20 -34.79 -4.23
N ASP A 54 6.04 -34.80 -5.55
CA ASP A 54 6.22 -36.01 -6.37
C ASP A 54 7.69 -36.40 -6.56
N GLN A 55 8.64 -35.55 -6.15
CA GLN A 55 10.09 -35.73 -6.32
C GLN A 55 10.81 -35.65 -4.97
N ASP A 56 10.47 -36.55 -4.05
CA ASP A 56 11.12 -36.66 -2.75
C ASP A 56 12.28 -37.67 -2.72
N SER A 57 13.23 -37.46 -1.83
CA SER A 57 14.36 -38.36 -1.58
C SER A 57 14.66 -38.41 -0.08
N GLN A 58 15.46 -39.39 0.37
CA GLN A 58 15.85 -39.47 1.78
C GLN A 58 16.59 -38.22 2.27
N ASP A 59 17.23 -37.49 1.36
CA ASP A 59 18.01 -36.28 1.67
C ASP A 59 17.19 -34.98 1.53
N GLY A 60 15.94 -35.05 1.05
CA GLY A 60 15.01 -33.92 0.87
C GLY A 60 14.39 -33.81 -0.53
N LEU A 61 13.71 -32.69 -0.79
CA LEU A 61 12.97 -32.43 -2.03
C LEU A 61 13.89 -32.15 -3.23
N LEU A 62 13.60 -32.81 -4.35
CA LEU A 62 14.38 -32.74 -5.58
C LEU A 62 13.72 -31.83 -6.62
N CYS A 63 14.53 -31.04 -7.31
CA CYS A 63 14.08 -30.16 -8.39
C CYS A 63 13.51 -30.96 -9.57
N THR A 64 12.29 -30.62 -10.00
CA THR A 64 11.59 -31.30 -11.10
C THR A 64 12.36 -31.28 -12.43
N ARG A 65 13.24 -30.29 -12.64
CA ARG A 65 14.00 -30.12 -13.90
C ARG A 65 15.33 -30.87 -13.92
N CYS A 66 16.13 -30.79 -12.85
CA CYS A 66 17.49 -31.36 -12.83
C CYS A 66 17.68 -32.48 -11.79
N ARG A 67 16.65 -32.81 -11.01
CA ARG A 67 16.67 -33.76 -9.89
C ARG A 67 17.76 -33.48 -8.85
N GLY A 68 18.27 -32.25 -8.78
CA GLY A 68 19.17 -31.82 -7.72
C GLY A 68 18.40 -31.44 -6.46
N LEU A 69 19.03 -31.61 -5.29
CA LEU A 69 18.49 -31.15 -4.01
C LEU A 69 18.16 -29.66 -4.05
N THR A 70 16.98 -29.33 -3.52
CA THR A 70 16.53 -27.96 -3.33
C THR A 70 16.78 -27.52 -1.90
N ALA A 71 16.96 -26.21 -1.69
CA ALA A 71 17.13 -25.62 -0.38
C ALA A 71 15.88 -24.82 -0.02
N LEU A 72 15.48 -24.88 1.25
CA LEU A 72 14.38 -24.07 1.75
C LEU A 72 14.77 -22.58 1.70
N LEU A 73 13.95 -21.77 1.04
CA LEU A 73 14.08 -20.33 1.06
C LEU A 73 13.69 -19.84 2.45
N GLN A 74 14.65 -19.28 3.19
CA GLN A 74 14.35 -18.55 4.41
C GLN A 74 13.66 -17.25 4.00
N LYS A 75 12.34 -17.18 4.18
CA LYS A 75 11.62 -15.91 4.12
C LYS A 75 11.96 -15.14 5.39
N GLU A 76 12.56 -13.96 5.25
CA GLU A 76 12.55 -12.99 6.34
C GLU A 76 11.09 -12.65 6.64
N ASP A 77 10.71 -12.65 7.92
CA ASP A 77 9.37 -12.26 8.37
C ASP A 77 9.20 -10.73 8.27
N VAL A 78 9.16 -10.22 7.04
CA VAL A 78 8.84 -8.81 6.70
C VAL A 78 7.46 -8.43 7.23
N SER A 79 6.61 -9.42 7.45
CA SER A 79 5.25 -9.29 7.99
C SER A 79 5.23 -8.55 9.33
N VAL A 80 6.16 -8.84 10.26
CA VAL A 80 6.15 -8.25 11.62
C VAL A 80 6.40 -6.74 11.57
N GLY A 81 7.39 -6.28 10.80
CA GLY A 81 7.66 -4.86 10.61
C GLY A 81 6.51 -4.16 9.89
N LEU A 82 6.00 -4.78 8.83
CA LEU A 82 4.88 -4.24 8.07
C LEU A 82 3.60 -4.10 8.91
N PHE A 83 3.30 -5.04 9.80
CA PHE A 83 2.13 -4.95 10.68
C PHE A 83 2.25 -3.81 11.69
N ALA A 84 3.46 -3.54 12.21
CA ALA A 84 3.70 -2.39 13.08
C ALA A 84 3.42 -1.07 12.34
N ASP A 85 3.90 -0.95 11.09
CA ASP A 85 3.66 0.23 10.24
C ASP A 85 2.17 0.39 9.89
N LEU A 86 1.48 -0.70 9.56
CA LEU A 86 0.03 -0.66 9.31
C LEU A 86 -0.76 -0.23 10.56
N GLY A 87 -0.33 -0.67 11.74
CA GLY A 87 -0.92 -0.27 13.02
C GLY A 87 -0.84 1.24 13.26
N PHE A 88 0.25 1.89 12.84
CA PHE A 88 0.37 3.35 12.90
C PHE A 88 -0.71 4.04 12.06
N PHE A 89 -0.93 3.61 10.82
CA PHE A 89 -1.95 4.20 9.95
C PHE A 89 -3.37 3.95 10.46
N GLU A 90 -3.65 2.74 10.98
CA GLU A 90 -4.94 2.43 11.60
C GLU A 90 -5.23 3.36 12.78
N LEU A 91 -4.23 3.61 13.64
CA LEU A 91 -4.37 4.53 14.78
C LEU A 91 -4.72 5.94 14.32
N ARG A 92 -4.01 6.47 13.31
CA ARG A 92 -4.28 7.81 12.75
C ARG A 92 -5.66 7.92 12.13
N LEU A 93 -6.11 6.90 11.41
CA LEU A 93 -7.46 6.91 10.83
C LEU A 93 -8.55 6.90 11.90
N ARG A 94 -8.33 6.26 13.05
CA ARG A 94 -9.25 6.32 14.20
C ARG A 94 -9.28 7.70 14.85
N GLU A 95 -8.15 8.40 14.94
CA GLU A 95 -8.12 9.79 15.41
C GLU A 95 -8.93 10.69 14.47
N VAL A 96 -8.80 10.49 13.15
CA VAL A 96 -9.57 11.24 12.15
C VAL A 96 -11.07 10.98 12.29
N ASP A 97 -11.50 9.77 12.64
CA ASP A 97 -12.91 9.46 12.91
C ASP A 97 -13.53 10.26 14.06
N GLN A 98 -12.71 10.73 14.99
CA GLN A 98 -13.17 11.56 16.12
C GLN A 98 -13.40 13.02 15.69
N THR A 99 -13.04 13.39 14.46
CA THR A 99 -13.16 14.75 13.94
C THR A 99 -14.28 14.85 12.92
N THR A 100 -15.02 15.96 12.93
CA THR A 100 -15.97 16.26 11.85
C THR A 100 -15.19 16.72 10.63
N LEU A 101 -15.19 15.89 9.58
CA LEU A 101 -14.58 16.24 8.31
C LEU A 101 -15.37 17.38 7.65
N PRO A 102 -14.70 18.41 7.13
CA PRO A 102 -15.37 19.44 6.37
C PRO A 102 -15.97 18.83 5.10
N GLY A 103 -17.29 18.89 4.96
CA GLY A 103 -17.96 18.56 3.72
C GLY A 103 -17.60 19.62 2.67
N SER A 104 -16.64 19.33 1.80
CA SER A 104 -16.26 20.25 0.73
C SER A 104 -16.51 19.61 -0.63
N SER A 105 -17.42 20.23 -1.38
CA SER A 105 -17.53 20.00 -2.82
C SER A 105 -16.45 20.81 -3.53
N PHE A 106 -16.06 20.39 -4.74
CA PHE A 106 -15.14 21.15 -5.58
C PHE A 106 -15.56 22.62 -5.70
N TRP A 107 -16.84 22.88 -5.94
CA TRP A 107 -17.37 24.23 -6.11
C TRP A 107 -17.24 25.09 -4.85
N ALA A 108 -17.43 24.50 -3.67
CA ALA A 108 -17.23 25.22 -2.41
C ALA A 108 -15.75 25.61 -2.23
N ALA A 109 -14.83 24.68 -2.47
CA ALA A 109 -13.39 24.94 -2.39
C ALA A 109 -12.94 25.97 -3.45
N TYR A 110 -13.46 25.88 -4.66
CA TYR A 110 -13.15 26.80 -5.74
C TYR A 110 -13.62 28.23 -5.43
N LYS A 111 -14.83 28.38 -4.86
CA LYS A 111 -15.32 29.70 -4.41
C LYS A 111 -14.43 30.31 -3.32
N MET A 112 -14.00 29.49 -2.35
CA MET A 112 -13.08 29.96 -1.30
C MET A 112 -11.73 30.40 -1.88
N LEU A 113 -11.21 29.68 -2.88
CA LEU A 113 -9.98 30.07 -3.57
C LEU A 113 -10.15 31.44 -4.25
N GLN A 114 -11.20 31.61 -5.06
CA GLN A 114 -11.47 32.88 -5.74
C GLN A 114 -11.57 34.06 -4.75
N GLU A 115 -12.24 33.84 -3.62
CA GLU A 115 -12.37 34.86 -2.59
C GLU A 115 -11.02 35.19 -1.93
N SER A 116 -10.18 34.18 -1.68
CA SER A 116 -8.84 34.40 -1.13
C SER A 116 -7.94 35.17 -2.11
N GLU A 117 -8.03 34.88 -3.41
CA GLU A 117 -7.31 35.59 -4.46
C GLU A 117 -7.75 37.05 -4.53
N ARG A 118 -9.06 37.31 -4.43
CA ARG A 118 -9.63 38.67 -4.37
C ARG A 118 -9.10 39.46 -3.18
N ILE A 119 -9.14 38.89 -1.98
CA ILE A 119 -8.64 39.54 -0.75
C ILE A 119 -7.12 39.82 -0.87
N GLN A 120 -6.35 38.89 -1.43
CA GLN A 120 -4.92 39.09 -1.66
C GLN A 120 -4.65 40.22 -2.65
N GLN A 121 -5.42 40.33 -3.73
CA GLN A 121 -5.29 41.42 -4.68
C GLN A 121 -5.62 42.79 -4.06
N GLU A 122 -6.69 42.87 -3.27
CA GLU A 122 -7.09 44.10 -2.58
C GLU A 122 -6.06 44.55 -1.55
N SER A 123 -5.53 43.61 -0.75
CA SER A 123 -4.46 43.92 0.22
C SER A 123 -3.17 44.38 -0.47
N TYR A 124 -2.81 43.79 -1.61
CA TYR A 124 -1.67 44.24 -2.42
C TYR A 124 -1.87 45.66 -2.98
N GLN A 125 -3.08 45.99 -3.42
CA GLN A 125 -3.40 47.33 -3.92
C GLN A 125 -3.36 48.39 -2.81
N MET A 126 -3.87 48.07 -1.61
CA MET A 126 -3.80 48.97 -0.46
C MET A 126 -2.36 49.19 0.04
N ALA A 127 -1.50 48.17 -0.01
CA ALA A 127 -0.10 48.29 0.37
C ALA A 127 0.78 49.08 -0.62
N ARG A 128 0.24 49.40 -1.81
CA ARG A 128 0.93 50.14 -2.88
C ARG A 128 0.68 51.66 -2.84
N HIS A 129 -0.24 52.12 -2.00
CA HIS A 129 -0.58 53.53 -1.77
C HIS A 129 -0.07 53.99 -0.39
#